data_AF-A0A963WSK5-F1
#
_entry.id   AF-A0A963WSK5-F1
#
_cell.length_a   1.000
_cell.length_b   1.000
_cell.length_c   1.000
_cell.angle_alpha   90.00
_cell.angle_beta   90.00
_cell.angle_gamma   90.00
#
_symmetry.space_group_name_H-M   'P 1'
#
loop_
_entity.id
_entity.type
_entity.pdbx_description
1 polymer ?
#
loop_
_entity_poly.entity_id
_entity_poly.type
_entity_poly.pdbx_seq_one_letter_code
_entity_poly.pdbx_strand_id
1 'polypeptide(L)'
;MPSGNPDTKGQPSLVEAALFGLCPRCGARTLFDGIARFAPCCRACALDYSAFNVGDGPAAFLTLIVGGLIAVLAIWLQLAVEPPFWLHIVLWVPLATLLVIGGLRAAKAALLHAEYTRDAREAGSGDL
;
A
#
# COMPACT_ATOMS: atom_id res chain seq x y z
N MET A 1 24.11 -16.61 29.97
CA MET A 1 23.41 -16.83 28.68
C MET A 1 22.65 -15.56 28.38
N PRO A 2 22.88 -14.85 27.27
CA PRO A 2 22.18 -13.60 27.00
C PRO A 2 20.76 -13.93 26.54
N SER A 3 19.81 -13.68 27.42
CA SER A 3 18.38 -13.71 27.15
C SER A 3 18.06 -12.56 26.19
N GLY A 4 17.92 -12.87 24.90
CA GLY A 4 17.51 -11.92 23.87
C GLY A 4 16.08 -11.44 24.14
N ASN A 5 15.96 -10.17 24.51
CA ASN A 5 14.72 -9.43 24.67
C ASN A 5 13.79 -9.67 23.45
N PRO A 6 12.51 -10.04 23.61
CA PRO A 6 11.60 -10.16 22.49
C PRO A 6 11.51 -8.80 21.79
N ASP A 7 11.97 -8.79 20.53
CA ASP A 7 12.24 -7.61 19.73
C ASP A 7 11.01 -6.71 19.55
N THR A 8 10.80 -5.81 20.51
CA THR A 8 9.99 -4.60 20.35
C THR A 8 10.84 -3.55 19.65
N LYS A 9 11.25 -3.80 18.40
CA LYS A 9 11.94 -2.80 17.57
C LYS A 9 10.96 -2.17 16.60
N GLY A 10 10.47 -0.99 16.99
CA GLY A 10 9.93 0.06 16.12
C GLY A 10 9.02 -0.43 15.00
N GLN A 11 7.75 -0.71 15.33
CA GLN A 11 6.73 -0.81 14.28
C GLN A 11 6.69 0.54 13.56
N PRO A 12 7.07 0.64 12.27
CA PRO A 12 6.84 1.86 11.52
C PRO A 12 5.35 2.16 11.56
N SER A 13 4.98 3.45 11.65
CA SER A 13 3.57 3.82 11.64
C SER A 13 2.88 3.18 10.42
N LEU A 14 1.67 2.64 10.59
CA LEU A 14 0.98 1.87 9.54
C LEU A 14 0.91 2.63 8.19
N VAL A 15 0.86 3.95 8.27
CA VAL A 15 0.88 4.87 7.13
C VAL A 15 2.26 4.92 6.46
N GLU A 16 3.34 5.01 7.24
CA GLU A 16 4.71 5.01 6.73
C GLU A 16 5.07 3.64 6.15
N ALA A 17 4.69 2.57 6.84
CA ALA A 17 4.74 1.19 6.37
C ALA A 17 4.06 1.01 5.01
N ALA A 18 2.84 1.56 4.88
CA ALA A 18 2.06 1.49 3.66
C ALA A 18 2.66 2.32 2.52
N LEU A 19 3.16 3.52 2.82
CA LEU A 19 3.68 4.46 1.83
C LEU A 19 5.06 4.03 1.29
N PHE A 20 5.95 3.57 2.16
CA PHE A 20 7.32 3.21 1.79
C PHE A 20 7.51 1.71 1.49
N GLY A 21 6.50 0.88 1.75
CA GLY A 21 6.58 -0.56 1.53
C GLY A 21 7.57 -1.24 2.46
N LEU A 22 7.37 -1.06 3.76
CA LEU A 22 8.21 -1.66 4.79
C LEU A 22 7.68 -3.04 5.20
N CYS A 23 8.58 -3.97 5.47
CA CYS A 23 8.26 -5.28 6.01
C CYS A 23 7.61 -5.14 7.40
N PRO A 24 6.48 -5.82 7.68
CA PRO A 24 5.81 -5.74 8.99
C PRO A 24 6.65 -6.34 10.12
N ARG A 25 7.53 -7.30 9.81
CA ARG A 25 8.37 -7.98 10.81
C ARG A 25 9.66 -7.24 11.13
N CYS A 26 10.39 -6.77 10.11
CA CYS A 26 11.72 -6.19 10.30
C CYS A 26 11.83 -4.70 9.93
N GLY A 27 10.78 -4.08 9.38
CA GLY A 27 10.80 -2.69 8.98
C GLY A 27 11.72 -2.37 7.79
N ALA A 28 12.21 -3.35 7.04
CA ALA A 28 13.04 -3.09 5.85
C ALA A 28 12.18 -2.76 4.62
N ARG A 29 12.63 -1.87 3.74
CA ARG A 29 11.96 -1.52 2.45
C ARG A 29 12.10 -2.63 1.40
N THR A 30 11.63 -3.82 1.72
CA THR A 30 11.73 -5.03 0.86
C THR A 30 10.40 -5.51 0.33
N LEU A 31 9.30 -4.82 0.67
CA LEU A 31 7.94 -5.32 0.42
C LEU A 31 7.59 -5.36 -1.08
N PHE A 32 8.07 -4.38 -1.85
CA PHE A 32 7.80 -4.29 -3.29
C PHE A 32 9.05 -4.61 -4.11
N ASP A 33 8.87 -5.36 -5.19
CA ASP A 33 9.92 -5.68 -6.18
C ASP A 33 9.65 -5.01 -7.54
N GLY A 34 8.78 -4.00 -7.55
CA GLY A 34 8.43 -3.24 -8.74
C GLY A 34 7.55 -2.03 -8.44
N ILE A 35 6.87 -1.52 -9.46
CA ILE A 35 6.01 -0.32 -9.36
C ILE A 35 4.80 -0.58 -8.45
N ALA A 36 4.16 -1.76 -8.54
CA ALA A 36 3.05 -2.16 -7.67
C ALA A 36 3.03 -3.68 -7.37
N ARG A 37 4.15 -4.37 -7.64
CA ARG A 37 4.28 -5.83 -7.48
C ARG A 37 4.94 -6.16 -6.14
N PHE A 38 4.34 -7.07 -5.38
CA PHE A 38 4.93 -7.60 -4.17
C PHE A 38 6.17 -8.45 -4.48
N ALA A 39 7.19 -8.34 -3.64
CA ALA A 39 8.26 -9.32 -3.59
C ALA A 39 7.68 -10.67 -3.10
N PRO A 40 8.23 -11.83 -3.52
CA PRO A 40 7.79 -13.13 -2.99
C PRO A 40 8.18 -13.30 -1.52
N CYS A 41 9.33 -12.78 -1.11
CA CYS A 41 9.80 -12.86 0.27
C CYS A 41 10.61 -11.62 0.68
N CYS A 42 10.69 -11.38 1.99
CA CYS A 42 11.54 -10.34 2.56
C CYS A 42 13.01 -10.70 2.42
N ARG A 43 13.79 -9.85 1.74
CA ARG A 43 15.26 -10.02 1.61
C ARG A 43 16.03 -9.91 2.93
N ALA A 44 15.44 -9.31 3.97
CA ALA A 44 16.11 -9.09 5.26
C ALA A 44 15.76 -10.14 6.33
N CYS A 45 14.49 -10.54 6.43
CA CYS A 45 14.02 -11.46 7.48
C CYS A 45 13.39 -12.76 6.94
N ALA A 46 13.44 -12.98 5.62
CA ALA A 46 12.91 -14.15 4.92
C ALA A 46 11.41 -14.41 5.14
N LEU A 47 10.63 -13.40 5.57
CA LEU A 47 9.18 -13.51 5.67
C LEU A 47 8.57 -13.74 4.28
N ASP A 48 7.76 -14.78 4.13
CA ASP A 48 7.05 -15.07 2.89
C ASP A 48 5.85 -14.12 2.74
N TYR A 49 5.85 -13.35 1.65
CA TYR A 49 4.75 -12.42 1.32
C TYR A 49 3.73 -13.06 0.39
N SER A 50 4.06 -14.20 -0.25
CA SER A 50 3.17 -14.88 -1.21
C SER A 50 1.91 -15.44 -0.53
N ALA A 51 2.00 -15.78 0.75
CA ALA A 51 0.88 -16.19 1.59
C ALA A 51 -0.15 -15.06 1.80
N PHE A 52 0.29 -13.80 1.71
CA PHE A 52 -0.54 -12.61 1.94
C PHE A 52 -1.05 -11.99 0.64
N ASN A 53 -1.54 -12.83 -0.29
CA ASN A 53 -2.14 -12.36 -1.52
C ASN A 53 -3.51 -11.72 -1.24
N VAL A 54 -3.50 -10.46 -0.80
CA VAL A 54 -4.72 -9.75 -0.50
C VAL A 54 -5.45 -9.44 -1.80
N GLY A 55 -6.68 -9.95 -1.93
CA GLY A 55 -7.45 -9.86 -3.17
C GLY A 55 -7.62 -8.44 -3.69
N ASP A 56 -7.82 -8.29 -5.00
CA ASP A 56 -7.90 -7.00 -5.70
C ASP A 56 -9.17 -6.16 -5.39
N GLY A 57 -9.96 -6.54 -4.38
CA GLY A 57 -11.18 -5.81 -3.99
C GLY A 57 -10.93 -4.34 -3.60
N PRO A 58 -9.98 -4.06 -2.69
CA PRO A 58 -9.61 -2.69 -2.33
C PRO A 58 -8.98 -1.91 -3.49
N ALA A 59 -8.32 -2.59 -4.42
CA ALA A 59 -7.75 -1.98 -5.62
C ALA A 59 -8.84 -1.45 -6.56
N ALA A 60 -9.90 -2.22 -6.78
CA ALA A 60 -11.04 -1.80 -7.59
C ALA A 60 -11.77 -0.59 -6.97
N PHE A 61 -12.07 -0.65 -5.66
CA PHE A 61 -12.77 0.43 -4.96
C PHE A 61 -11.95 1.73 -4.94
N LEU A 62 -10.66 1.63 -4.66
CA LEU A 62 -9.74 2.77 -4.72
C LEU A 62 -9.72 3.39 -6.12
N THR A 63 -9.63 2.58 -7.17
CA THR A 63 -9.58 3.07 -8.55
C THR A 63 -10.88 3.79 -8.93
N LEU A 64 -12.04 3.29 -8.50
CA LEU A 64 -13.32 3.96 -8.73
C LEU A 64 -13.40 5.31 -8.02
N ILE A 65 -12.96 5.40 -6.76
CA ILE A 65 -12.93 6.66 -6.01
C ILE A 65 -12.00 7.67 -6.69
N VAL A 66 -10.77 7.25 -7.00
CA VAL A 66 -9.77 8.12 -7.63
C VAL A 66 -10.26 8.59 -9.00
N GLY A 67 -10.81 7.69 -9.81
CA GLY A 67 -11.37 8.00 -11.12
C GLY A 67 -12.54 8.98 -11.04
N GLY A 68 -13.48 8.75 -10.11
CA GLY A 68 -14.60 9.65 -9.89
C GLY A 68 -14.16 11.04 -9.44
N LEU A 69 -13.20 11.12 -8.51
CA LEU A 69 -12.66 12.38 -8.02
C LEU A 69 -11.97 13.17 -9.14
N ILE A 70 -11.14 12.49 -9.94
CA ILE A 70 -10.48 13.10 -11.10
C ILE A 70 -11.49 13.57 -12.15
N ALA A 71 -12.53 12.79 -12.43
CA ALA A 71 -13.56 13.18 -13.39
C ALA A 71 -14.31 14.45 -12.93
N VAL A 72 -14.69 14.52 -11.66
CA VAL A 72 -15.36 15.71 -11.09
C VAL A 72 -14.44 16.93 -11.17
N LEU A 73 -13.17 16.78 -10.78
CA LEU A 73 -12.18 17.85 -10.84
C LEU A 73 -11.89 18.30 -12.28
N ALA A 74 -11.83 17.38 -13.24
CA ALA A 74 -11.63 17.69 -14.65
C ALA A 74 -12.80 18.48 -15.23
N ILE A 75 -14.04 18.07 -14.94
CA ILE A 75 -15.24 18.80 -15.36
C ILE A 75 -15.27 20.19 -14.72
N TRP A 76 -14.96 20.29 -13.43
CA TRP A 76 -14.92 21.57 -12.73
C TRP A 76 -13.87 22.51 -13.34
N LEU A 77 -12.65 22.00 -13.61
CA LEU A 77 -11.58 22.78 -14.24
C LEU A 77 -11.96 23.25 -15.64
N GLN A 78 -12.61 22.39 -16.43
CA GLN A 78 -13.10 22.72 -17.77
C GLN A 78 -14.12 23.86 -17.72
N LEU A 79 -15.05 23.82 -16.77
CA LEU A 79 -16.08 24.85 -16.60
C LEU A 79 -15.54 26.16 -16.02
N ALA A 80 -14.48 26.10 -15.21
CA ALA A 80 -13.94 27.27 -14.53
C ALA A 80 -12.94 28.08 -15.37
N VAL A 81 -12.14 27.41 -16.21
CA VAL A 81 -10.95 28.03 -16.84
C VAL A 81 -10.83 27.75 -18.34
N GLU A 82 -11.77 26.99 -18.92
CA GLU A 82 -11.75 26.52 -20.32
C GLU A 82 -10.35 26.16 -20.85
N PRO A 83 -9.57 25.31 -20.14
CA PRO A 83 -8.21 25.02 -20.55
C PRO A 83 -8.17 24.25 -21.87
N PRO A 84 -7.09 24.38 -22.65
CA PRO A 84 -6.91 23.59 -23.86
C PRO A 84 -6.83 22.09 -23.53
N PHE A 85 -7.35 21.25 -24.42
CA PHE A 85 -7.48 19.80 -24.21
C PHE A 85 -6.15 19.09 -23.93
N TRP A 86 -5.04 19.55 -24.51
CA TRP A 86 -3.73 18.96 -24.25
C TRP A 86 -3.30 19.09 -22.78
N LEU A 87 -3.69 20.18 -22.11
CA LEU A 87 -3.38 20.41 -20.70
C LEU A 87 -4.14 19.41 -19.81
N HIS A 88 -5.36 19.05 -20.19
CA HIS A 88 -6.11 18.00 -19.50
C HIS A 88 -5.38 16.66 -19.56
N ILE A 89 -4.89 16.25 -20.73
CA ILE A 89 -4.15 15.00 -20.87
C ILE A 89 -2.88 15.06 -20.02
N VAL A 90 -2.09 16.11 -20.17
CA VAL A 90 -0.79 16.25 -19.48
C VAL A 90 -0.96 16.38 -17.96
N LEU A 91 -2.08 16.91 -17.47
CA LEU A 91 -2.33 17.03 -16.03
C LEU A 91 -2.96 15.75 -15.46
N TRP A 92 -4.08 15.29 -16.03
CA TRP A 92 -4.90 14.23 -15.45
C TRP A 92 -4.29 12.85 -15.66
N VAL A 93 -3.63 12.56 -16.78
CA VAL A 93 -3.02 11.25 -17.03
C VAL A 93 -1.92 10.91 -16.01
N PRO A 94 -0.89 11.75 -15.80
CA PRO A 94 0.12 11.45 -14.79
C PRO A 94 -0.46 11.50 -13.37
N LEU A 95 -1.38 12.43 -13.07
CA LEU A 95 -2.01 12.50 -11.76
C LEU A 95 -2.81 11.23 -11.44
N ALA A 96 -3.63 10.76 -12.37
CA ALA A 96 -4.38 9.51 -12.25
C ALA A 96 -3.43 8.32 -12.07
N THR A 97 -2.39 8.26 -12.89
CA THR A 97 -1.40 7.18 -12.85
C THR A 97 -0.69 7.14 -11.50
N LEU A 98 -0.25 8.29 -10.98
CA LEU A 98 0.40 8.40 -9.67
C LEU A 98 -0.55 8.03 -8.52
N LEU A 99 -1.80 8.51 -8.55
CA LEU A 99 -2.79 8.21 -7.51
C LEU A 99 -3.17 6.73 -7.50
N VAL A 100 -3.37 6.13 -8.67
CA VAL A 100 -3.67 4.70 -8.78
C VAL A 100 -2.47 3.87 -8.31
N ILE A 101 -1.26 4.12 -8.83
CA ILE A 101 -0.06 3.37 -8.41
C ILE A 101 0.20 3.54 -6.91
N GLY A 102 0.20 4.78 -6.42
CA GLY A 102 0.47 5.10 -5.02
C GLY A 102 -0.58 4.48 -4.09
N GLY A 103 -1.86 4.62 -4.43
CA GLY A 103 -2.93 4.03 -3.65
C GLY A 103 -2.93 2.50 -3.72
N LEU A 104 -2.60 1.88 -4.86
CA LEU A 104 -2.44 0.43 -4.96
C LEU A 104 -1.32 -0.08 -4.05
N ARG A 105 -0.16 0.60 -4.03
CA ARG A 105 0.94 0.27 -3.12
C ARG A 105 0.51 0.40 -1.66
N ALA A 106 -0.12 1.52 -1.31
CA ALA A 106 -0.54 1.78 0.07
C ALA A 106 -1.61 0.79 0.54
N ALA A 107 -2.64 0.52 -0.28
CA ALA A 107 -3.71 -0.41 0.04
C ALA A 107 -3.15 -1.83 0.25
N LYS A 108 -2.32 -2.31 -0.69
CA LYS A 108 -1.69 -3.62 -0.60
C LYS A 108 -0.83 -3.76 0.65
N ALA A 109 0.02 -2.77 0.94
CA ALA A 109 0.87 -2.79 2.12
C ALA A 109 0.08 -2.72 3.44
N ALA A 110 -0.94 -1.87 3.51
CA ALA A 110 -1.80 -1.75 4.69
C ALA A 110 -2.54 -3.05 5.00
N LEU A 111 -3.06 -3.73 3.98
CA LEU A 111 -3.75 -5.00 4.14
C LEU A 111 -2.81 -6.11 4.61
N LEU A 112 -1.61 -6.19 4.05
CA LEU A 112 -0.61 -7.16 4.49
C LEU A 112 -0.22 -6.95 5.96
N HIS A 113 -0.09 -5.70 6.40
CA HIS A 113 0.14 -5.37 7.81
C HIS A 113 -1.04 -5.74 8.70
N ALA A 114 -2.27 -5.51 8.25
CA ALA A 114 -3.48 -5.89 8.97
C ALA A 114 -3.57 -7.40 9.16
N GLU A 115 -3.31 -8.17 8.09
CA GLU A 115 -3.35 -9.64 8.13
C GLU A 115 -2.24 -10.21 9.01
N TYR A 116 -1.02 -9.69 8.88
CA TYR A 116 0.10 -10.09 9.75
C TYR A 116 -0.20 -9.84 11.24
N THR A 117 -0.85 -8.73 11.55
CA THR A 117 -1.23 -8.39 12.94
C THR A 117 -2.35 -9.29 13.45
N ARG A 118 -3.27 -9.71 12.57
CA ARG A 118 -4.37 -10.61 12.90
C ARG A 118 -3.88 -12.03 13.17
N ASP A 119 -3.05 -12.57 12.28
CA ASP A 119 -2.43 -13.89 12.43
C ASP A 119 -1.63 -13.99 13.74
N ALA A 120 -0.85 -12.95 14.06
CA ALA A 120 -0.13 -12.85 15.32
C ALA A 120 -1.04 -12.83 16.57
N ARG A 121 -2.27 -12.32 16.46
CA ARG A 121 -3.25 -12.32 17.56
C ARG A 121 -3.95 -13.68 17.72
N GLU A 122 -4.26 -14.34 16.61
CA GLU A 122 -4.90 -15.66 16.61
C GLU A 122 -3.95 -16.72 17.19
N ALA A 123 -2.66 -16.66 16.86
CA ALA A 123 -1.64 -17.53 17.45
C ALA A 123 -1.49 -17.36 18.98
N GLY A 124 -1.61 -16.13 19.50
CA GLY A 124 -1.48 -15.89 20.94
C GLY A 124 -2.73 -16.24 21.77
N SER A 125 -3.90 -16.41 21.14
CA SER A 125 -5.16 -16.72 21.83
C SER A 125 -5.40 -18.22 22.00
N GLY A 126 -4.67 -19.09 21.29
CA GLY A 126 -4.82 -20.55 21.36
C GLY A 126 -4.01 -21.22 22.49
N ASP A 127 -3.15 -20.46 23.16
CA ASP A 127 -2.25 -20.95 24.22
C ASP A 127 -2.80 -20.74 25.66
N LEU A 128 -4.11 -20.48 25.80
CA LEU A 128 -4.84 -20.37 27.09
C LEU A 128 -5.93 -21.44 27.18
#